data_AF-A0A9P8XP64-F1
#
_entry.id   AF-A0A9P8XP64-F1
#
_cell.length_a   1.000
_cell.length_b   1.000
_cell.length_c   1.000
_cell.angle_alpha   90.00
_cell.angle_beta   90.00
_cell.angle_gamma   90.00
#
_symmetry.space_group_name_H-M   'P 1'
#
loop_
_entity.id
_entity.type
_entity.pdbx_description
1 polymer ?
#
loop_
_entity_poly.entity_id
_entity_poly.type
_entity_poly.pdbx_seq_one_letter_code
_entity_poly.pdbx_strand_id
1 'polypeptide(L)'
;MAVMPSNVFARHHYKQLRTSSGVTVDLINTDGSIFYLQGFSTTQPVTLQPNADWGYIGKVRIRVTEAAGQVGSSDLQTDFRCELRDAGQNNNRIIVTRDNSIDFNFGVGKAWKLQPGGPVKASNLRVKCDPALRKIELDRRDDIRVALSNSAQEFERQLDFSDSEGRQEQRQSVGGTFTHVELFVGPGVENQALRCKALNGGQVVLLNRGVNLNKQTFGDGGNGRWTVAGGPTEIDEATEMETISTRSPIQYYSGSGQVNRPIAQNDQCTSWPFPSFAHTDCLPNKLLDKMPRTARTSTEQIKL
;
A
#
# COMPACT_ATOMS: atom_id res chain seq x y z
N MET A 1 -26.49 -53.51 13.40
CA MET A 1 -25.67 -53.02 12.27
C MET A 1 -26.07 -51.58 11.99
N ALA A 2 -25.22 -50.63 12.35
CA ALA A 2 -25.45 -49.21 12.04
C ALA A 2 -24.91 -48.94 10.63
N VAL A 3 -25.80 -48.52 9.72
CA VAL A 3 -25.44 -48.12 8.36
C VAL A 3 -24.85 -46.72 8.43
N MET A 4 -23.56 -46.58 8.13
CA MET A 4 -22.95 -45.26 7.97
C MET A 4 -23.38 -44.65 6.63
N PRO A 5 -23.69 -43.34 6.57
CA PRO A 5 -24.06 -42.69 5.33
C PRO A 5 -22.84 -42.57 4.40
N SER A 6 -23.04 -42.99 3.15
CA SER A 6 -22.10 -42.89 2.06
C SER A 6 -21.85 -41.42 1.70
N ASN A 7 -20.59 -40.99 1.75
CA ASN A 7 -20.13 -39.71 1.19
C ASN A 7 -20.30 -39.73 -0.33
N VAL A 8 -21.34 -39.07 -0.83
CA VAL A 8 -21.57 -38.86 -2.27
C VAL A 8 -20.68 -37.70 -2.72
N PHE A 9 -19.56 -38.03 -3.37
CA PHE A 9 -18.74 -37.05 -4.08
C PHE A 9 -19.44 -36.63 -5.38
N ALA A 10 -20.13 -35.49 -5.36
CA ALA A 10 -20.72 -34.89 -6.56
C ALA A 10 -19.61 -34.35 -7.48
N ARG A 11 -19.29 -35.09 -8.55
CA ARG A 11 -18.40 -34.61 -9.62
C ARG A 11 -19.09 -33.50 -10.40
N HIS A 12 -18.56 -32.28 -10.31
CA HIS A 12 -19.06 -31.13 -11.06
C HIS A 12 -18.19 -30.86 -12.29
N HIS A 13 -18.86 -30.68 -13.44
CA HIS A 13 -18.26 -30.33 -14.72
C HIS A 13 -17.76 -28.87 -14.68
N TYR A 14 -16.45 -28.69 -14.82
CA TYR A 14 -15.85 -27.40 -15.16
C TYR A 14 -15.17 -27.52 -16.52
N LYS A 15 -15.24 -26.45 -17.32
CA LYS A 15 -14.38 -26.25 -18.48
C LYS A 15 -12.97 -26.06 -17.92
N GLN A 16 -12.13 -27.10 -17.99
CA GLN A 16 -10.74 -27.07 -17.53
C GLN A 16 -10.00 -25.94 -18.24
N LEU A 17 -9.86 -24.80 -17.58
CA LEU A 17 -8.79 -23.86 -17.90
C LEU A 17 -7.48 -24.55 -17.53
N ARG A 18 -6.50 -24.55 -18.43
CA ARG A 18 -5.14 -25.03 -18.14
C ARG A 18 -4.57 -24.15 -17.04
N THR A 19 -4.70 -24.62 -15.81
CA THR A 19 -4.41 -23.87 -14.60
C THR A 19 -3.36 -24.66 -13.84
N SER A 20 -2.41 -23.95 -13.25
CA SER A 20 -1.44 -24.56 -12.34
C SER A 20 -2.23 -25.22 -11.21
N SER A 21 -2.21 -26.54 -11.15
CA SER A 21 -3.10 -27.41 -10.38
C SER A 21 -2.95 -27.34 -8.85
N GLY A 22 -2.41 -26.25 -8.30
CA GLY A 22 -2.05 -26.19 -6.89
C GLY A 22 -2.43 -24.94 -6.12
N VAL A 23 -3.26 -24.05 -6.66
CA VAL A 23 -3.90 -22.99 -5.86
C VAL A 23 -5.41 -23.22 -5.79
N THR A 24 -5.93 -23.19 -4.56
CA THR A 24 -7.36 -23.33 -4.28
C THR A 24 -7.82 -22.22 -3.34
N VAL A 25 -9.05 -21.74 -3.53
CA VAL A 25 -9.71 -20.82 -2.61
C VAL A 25 -10.85 -21.56 -1.94
N ASP A 26 -10.75 -21.74 -0.64
CA ASP A 26 -11.83 -22.26 0.21
C ASP A 26 -12.83 -21.15 0.50
N LEU A 27 -14.10 -21.40 0.19
CA LEU A 27 -15.25 -20.66 0.69
C LEU A 27 -15.87 -21.47 1.81
N ILE A 28 -15.92 -20.90 3.01
CA ILE A 28 -16.39 -21.58 4.21
C ILE A 28 -17.71 -20.96 4.63
N ASN A 29 -18.75 -21.79 4.67
CA ASN A 29 -20.08 -21.40 5.09
C ASN A 29 -20.16 -21.02 6.57
N THR A 30 -21.26 -20.39 6.94
CA THR A 30 -21.61 -20.11 8.34
C THR A 30 -21.78 -21.36 9.20
N ASP A 31 -22.17 -22.49 8.59
CA ASP A 31 -22.27 -23.81 9.24
C ASP A 31 -20.93 -24.56 9.35
N GLY A 32 -19.86 -24.02 8.75
CA GLY A 32 -18.53 -24.63 8.72
C GLY A 32 -18.26 -25.53 7.51
N SER A 33 -19.24 -25.79 6.64
CA SER A 33 -19.04 -26.52 5.38
C SER A 33 -18.04 -25.78 4.48
N ILE A 34 -17.17 -26.54 3.80
CA ILE A 34 -16.08 -26.00 2.97
C ILE A 34 -16.31 -26.36 1.51
N PHE A 35 -16.37 -25.33 0.66
CA PHE A 35 -16.37 -25.44 -0.79
C PHE A 35 -15.06 -24.88 -1.33
N TYR A 36 -14.59 -25.37 -2.47
CA TYR A 36 -13.32 -24.94 -3.03
C TYR A 36 -13.48 -24.52 -4.49
N LEU A 37 -12.89 -23.38 -4.81
CA LEU A 37 -12.68 -22.92 -6.17
C LEU A 37 -11.26 -23.32 -6.58
N GLN A 38 -11.13 -23.92 -7.76
CA GLN A 38 -9.85 -24.31 -8.35
C GLN A 38 -9.69 -23.65 -9.71
N GLY A 39 -8.45 -23.50 -10.13
CA GLY A 39 -8.13 -23.00 -11.46
C GLY A 39 -7.59 -21.59 -11.50
N PHE A 40 -6.85 -21.18 -10.47
CA PHE A 40 -6.15 -19.90 -10.47
C PHE A 40 -4.82 -20.00 -11.20
N SER A 41 -4.45 -18.90 -11.86
CA SER A 41 -3.14 -18.74 -12.48
C SER A 41 -2.25 -17.86 -11.59
N THR A 42 -0.97 -18.17 -11.60
CA THR A 42 0.07 -17.43 -10.89
C THR A 42 0.72 -16.36 -11.77
N THR A 43 0.38 -16.34 -13.05
CA THR A 43 0.92 -15.40 -14.05
C THR A 43 -0.15 -14.52 -14.68
N GLN A 44 -1.42 -14.86 -14.52
CA GLN A 44 -2.53 -14.11 -15.10
C GLN A 44 -3.66 -13.94 -14.09
N PRO A 45 -4.39 -12.80 -14.12
CA PRO A 45 -5.58 -12.62 -13.31
C PRO A 45 -6.64 -13.66 -13.67
N VAL A 46 -7.26 -14.27 -12.66
CA VAL A 46 -8.38 -15.20 -12.83
C VAL A 46 -9.52 -14.83 -11.90
N THR A 47 -10.73 -14.73 -12.48
CA THR A 47 -11.97 -14.54 -11.72
C THR A 47 -12.80 -15.82 -11.75
N LEU A 48 -13.11 -16.37 -10.58
CA LEU A 48 -13.96 -17.54 -10.40
C LEU A 48 -15.25 -17.18 -9.66
N GLN A 49 -16.28 -18.00 -9.86
CA GLN A 49 -17.60 -17.87 -9.25
C GLN A 49 -18.11 -19.25 -8.79
N PRO A 50 -18.81 -19.34 -7.65
CA PRO A 50 -19.58 -20.53 -7.29
C PRO A 50 -20.60 -20.91 -8.36
N ASN A 51 -20.63 -22.18 -8.76
CA ASN A 51 -21.51 -22.70 -9.81
C ASN A 51 -22.84 -23.26 -9.27
N ALA A 52 -23.05 -23.22 -7.96
CA ALA A 52 -24.29 -23.65 -7.31
C ALA A 52 -24.58 -22.77 -6.09
N ASP A 53 -25.80 -22.90 -5.55
CA ASP A 53 -26.17 -22.24 -4.31
C ASP A 53 -25.51 -22.96 -3.13
N TRP A 54 -24.31 -22.53 -2.76
CA TRP A 54 -23.60 -23.03 -1.58
C TRP A 54 -24.09 -22.38 -0.29
N GLY A 55 -25.17 -21.58 -0.32
CA GLY A 55 -25.66 -20.87 0.85
C GLY A 55 -24.85 -19.59 1.13
N TYR A 56 -24.61 -19.32 2.41
CA TYR A 56 -24.00 -18.08 2.87
C TYR A 56 -22.56 -18.31 3.32
N ILE A 57 -21.62 -17.67 2.63
CA ILE A 57 -20.19 -17.74 2.94
C ILE A 57 -19.86 -16.75 4.04
N GLY A 58 -19.30 -17.24 5.15
CA GLY A 58 -18.87 -16.41 6.28
C GLY A 58 -17.36 -16.20 6.35
N LYS A 59 -16.57 -17.11 5.76
CA LYS A 59 -15.10 -17.03 5.76
C LYS A 59 -14.49 -17.49 4.43
N VAL A 60 -13.27 -17.05 4.16
CA VAL A 60 -12.47 -17.50 3.01
C VAL A 60 -11.03 -17.81 3.37
N ARG A 61 -10.39 -18.69 2.63
CA ARG A 61 -8.98 -19.06 2.82
C ARG A 61 -8.34 -19.45 1.50
N ILE A 62 -7.10 -19.05 1.25
CA ILE A 62 -6.30 -19.62 0.15
C ILE A 62 -5.51 -20.81 0.67
N ARG A 63 -5.58 -21.95 -0.03
CA ARG A 63 -4.71 -23.11 0.18
C ARG A 63 -3.86 -23.35 -1.07
N VAL A 64 -2.57 -23.48 -0.86
CA VAL A 64 -1.61 -23.93 -1.86
C VAL A 64 -1.36 -25.43 -1.61
N THR A 65 -1.56 -26.27 -2.61
CA THR A 65 -1.30 -27.72 -2.47
C THR A 65 0.19 -28.00 -2.59
N GLU A 66 0.64 -29.13 -2.04
CA GLU A 66 2.05 -29.57 -2.13
C GLU A 66 2.53 -29.67 -3.59
N ALA A 67 1.63 -30.00 -4.53
CA ALA A 67 1.93 -30.03 -5.95
C ALA A 67 2.33 -28.66 -6.53
N ALA A 68 1.84 -27.54 -5.96
CA ALA A 68 2.33 -26.21 -6.30
C ALA A 68 3.65 -25.88 -5.59
N GLY A 69 3.87 -26.41 -4.38
CA GLY A 69 5.11 -26.20 -3.63
C GLY A 69 6.37 -26.77 -4.31
N GLN A 70 6.23 -27.84 -5.09
CA GLN A 70 7.37 -28.45 -5.81
C GLN A 70 7.82 -27.68 -7.05
N VAL A 71 7.05 -26.69 -7.54
CA VAL A 71 7.42 -25.89 -8.73
C VAL A 71 8.40 -24.76 -8.39
N GLY A 72 9.06 -24.82 -7.23
CA GLY A 72 10.16 -23.90 -6.88
C GLY A 72 9.70 -22.49 -6.51
N SER A 73 8.42 -22.27 -6.26
CA SER A 73 7.89 -20.95 -5.91
C SER A 73 7.76 -20.77 -4.40
N SER A 74 8.88 -20.57 -3.71
CA SER A 74 8.85 -19.95 -2.36
C SER A 74 7.97 -18.70 -2.34
N ASP A 75 7.98 -17.97 -3.46
CA ASP A 75 7.34 -16.68 -3.63
C ASP A 75 5.81 -16.78 -3.74
N LEU A 76 5.28 -17.93 -4.16
CA LEU A 76 3.83 -18.16 -4.21
C LEU A 76 3.22 -18.40 -2.83
N GLN A 77 4.01 -18.78 -1.83
CA GLN A 77 3.48 -19.09 -0.51
C GLN A 77 3.23 -17.85 0.36
N THR A 78 3.98 -16.76 0.18
CA THR A 78 3.87 -15.58 1.05
C THR A 78 2.96 -14.50 0.46
N ASP A 79 2.93 -14.36 -0.87
CA ASP A 79 2.40 -13.14 -1.50
C ASP A 79 1.19 -13.32 -2.41
N PHE A 80 0.76 -14.54 -2.70
CA PHE A 80 -0.41 -14.74 -3.54
C PHE A 80 -1.69 -14.28 -2.82
N ARG A 81 -2.45 -13.40 -3.48
CA ARG A 81 -3.68 -12.83 -2.92
C ARG A 81 -4.86 -12.88 -3.89
N CYS A 82 -6.02 -12.85 -3.27
CA CYS A 82 -7.29 -12.77 -3.95
C CYS A 82 -8.14 -11.66 -3.34
N GLU A 83 -8.98 -11.04 -4.15
CA GLU A 83 -10.06 -10.16 -3.69
C GLU A 83 -11.42 -10.85 -3.84
N LEU A 84 -12.35 -10.47 -2.97
CA LEU A 84 -13.75 -10.86 -3.04
C LEU A 84 -14.59 -9.69 -3.53
N ARG A 85 -15.57 -9.97 -4.40
CA ARG A 85 -16.60 -9.01 -4.81
C ARG A 85 -18.00 -9.59 -4.67
N ASP A 86 -18.95 -8.75 -4.29
CA ASP A 86 -20.37 -9.06 -4.26
C ASP A 86 -21.04 -8.58 -5.56
N ALA A 87 -21.29 -9.52 -6.48
CA ALA A 87 -21.98 -9.24 -7.73
C ALA A 87 -23.45 -8.83 -7.53
N GLY A 88 -24.05 -9.07 -6.36
CA GLY A 88 -25.41 -8.63 -6.03
C GLY A 88 -25.49 -7.17 -5.61
N GLN A 89 -24.38 -6.55 -5.22
CA GLN A 89 -24.29 -5.18 -4.71
C GLN A 89 -23.33 -4.36 -5.58
N ASN A 90 -23.67 -4.14 -6.86
CA ASN A 90 -22.87 -3.34 -7.79
C ASN A 90 -21.39 -3.77 -7.95
N ASN A 91 -21.08 -5.05 -7.74
CA ASN A 91 -19.72 -5.58 -7.81
C ASN A 91 -18.75 -4.94 -6.80
N ASN A 92 -19.29 -4.53 -5.64
CA ASN A 92 -18.54 -3.95 -4.53
C ASN A 92 -17.52 -4.96 -3.98
N ARG A 93 -16.35 -4.46 -3.57
CA ARG A 93 -15.34 -5.28 -2.89
C ARG A 93 -15.84 -5.63 -1.49
N ILE A 94 -15.57 -6.85 -1.05
CA ILE A 94 -15.92 -7.33 0.28
C ILE A 94 -14.70 -7.19 1.18
N ILE A 95 -14.89 -6.60 2.36
CA ILE A 95 -13.85 -6.45 3.37
C ILE A 95 -13.66 -7.81 4.04
N VAL A 96 -12.42 -8.14 4.32
CA VAL A 96 -12.03 -9.38 4.98
C VAL A 96 -11.20 -9.06 6.22
N THR A 97 -11.45 -9.77 7.31
CA THR A 97 -10.72 -9.59 8.57
C THR A 97 -10.09 -10.87 9.07
N ARG A 98 -8.89 -10.76 9.62
CA ARG A 98 -8.16 -11.87 10.22
C ARG A 98 -7.34 -11.35 11.38
N ASP A 99 -7.60 -11.87 12.57
CA ASP A 99 -7.05 -11.35 13.82
C ASP A 99 -7.33 -9.84 13.94
N ASN A 100 -6.31 -8.99 14.04
CA ASN A 100 -6.45 -7.52 14.08
C ASN A 100 -6.27 -6.86 12.71
N SER A 101 -6.17 -7.63 11.62
CA SER A 101 -5.99 -7.11 10.27
C SER A 101 -7.33 -6.99 9.55
N ILE A 102 -7.53 -5.84 8.90
CA ILE A 102 -8.63 -5.54 7.99
C ILE A 102 -8.02 -5.32 6.62
N ASP A 103 -8.53 -6.01 5.60
CA ASP A 103 -8.02 -5.95 4.22
C ASP A 103 -9.19 -6.15 3.25
N PHE A 104 -8.99 -5.89 1.97
CA PHE A 104 -9.89 -6.32 0.89
C PHE A 104 -9.32 -7.51 0.11
N ASN A 105 -8.03 -7.76 0.30
CA ASN A 105 -7.30 -8.86 -0.30
C ASN A 105 -6.96 -9.88 0.79
N PHE A 106 -7.29 -11.14 0.58
CA PHE A 106 -6.89 -12.20 1.48
C PHE A 106 -5.73 -13.00 0.87
N GLY A 107 -4.75 -13.33 1.71
CA GLY A 107 -3.61 -14.17 1.34
C GLY A 107 -3.72 -15.59 1.89
N VAL A 108 -2.70 -16.40 1.58
CA VAL A 108 -2.50 -17.76 2.10
C VAL A 108 -2.49 -17.77 3.65
N GLY A 109 -2.89 -18.90 4.26
CA GLY A 109 -2.80 -19.15 5.70
C GLY A 109 -4.14 -19.37 6.39
N LYS A 110 -4.35 -18.78 7.57
CA LYS A 110 -5.61 -18.89 8.33
C LYS A 110 -6.76 -18.20 7.58
N ALA A 111 -7.98 -18.68 7.84
CA ALA A 111 -9.19 -18.14 7.22
C ALA A 111 -9.49 -16.70 7.66
N TRP A 112 -10.03 -15.93 6.73
CA TRP A 112 -10.50 -14.56 6.90
C TRP A 112 -12.02 -14.53 7.03
N LYS A 113 -12.57 -13.65 7.87
CA LYS A 113 -14.02 -13.41 8.01
C LYS A 113 -14.46 -12.29 7.08
N LEU A 114 -15.69 -12.36 6.55
CA LEU A 114 -16.23 -11.31 5.67
C LEU A 114 -16.86 -10.17 6.50
N GLN A 115 -16.67 -8.92 6.08
CA GLN A 115 -17.20 -7.68 6.65
C GLN A 115 -17.46 -6.61 5.56
N PRO A 116 -18.11 -5.49 5.90
CA PRO A 116 -19.26 -5.35 6.78
C PRO A 116 -20.53 -5.84 6.07
N GLY A 117 -21.53 -6.30 6.81
CA GLY A 117 -22.80 -6.78 6.23
C GLY A 117 -23.07 -8.28 6.39
N GLY A 118 -22.16 -9.02 7.04
CA GLY A 118 -22.38 -10.42 7.36
C GLY A 118 -22.03 -11.36 6.20
N PRO A 119 -22.46 -12.63 6.27
CA PRO A 119 -22.10 -13.62 5.28
C PRO A 119 -22.76 -13.29 3.92
N VAL A 120 -22.04 -13.53 2.83
CA VAL A 120 -22.50 -13.20 1.47
C VAL A 120 -23.02 -14.46 0.80
N LYS A 121 -24.12 -14.35 0.06
CA LYS A 121 -24.67 -15.49 -0.70
C LYS A 121 -23.65 -15.94 -1.75
N ALA A 122 -23.31 -17.23 -1.75
CA ALA A 122 -22.26 -17.78 -2.61
C ALA A 122 -22.49 -17.49 -4.10
N SER A 123 -23.74 -17.53 -4.56
CA SER A 123 -24.11 -17.20 -5.95
C SER A 123 -23.67 -15.78 -6.39
N ASN A 124 -23.56 -14.86 -5.43
CA ASN A 124 -23.20 -13.47 -5.69
C ASN A 124 -21.68 -13.25 -5.60
N LEU A 125 -20.92 -14.19 -5.02
CA LEU A 125 -19.49 -14.00 -4.85
C LEU A 125 -18.74 -14.10 -6.18
N ARG A 126 -17.77 -13.22 -6.37
CA ARG A 126 -16.70 -13.34 -7.36
C ARG A 126 -15.38 -13.32 -6.62
N VAL A 127 -14.51 -14.26 -6.95
CA VAL A 127 -13.16 -14.33 -6.40
C VAL A 127 -12.19 -14.02 -7.53
N LYS A 128 -11.51 -12.87 -7.45
CA LYS A 128 -10.45 -12.52 -8.40
C LYS A 128 -9.11 -12.71 -7.71
N CYS A 129 -8.30 -13.64 -8.20
CA CYS A 129 -6.90 -13.74 -7.78
C CYS A 129 -6.03 -13.19 -8.90
N ASP A 130 -5.14 -12.28 -8.55
CA ASP A 130 -4.35 -11.52 -9.49
C ASP A 130 -2.93 -11.45 -8.93
N PRO A 131 -1.91 -11.93 -9.64
CA PRO A 131 -0.52 -11.92 -9.17
C PRO A 131 0.01 -10.51 -8.85
N ALA A 132 -0.63 -9.46 -9.38
CA ALA A 132 -0.31 -8.08 -9.04
C ALA A 132 -0.82 -7.67 -7.64
N LEU A 133 -1.75 -8.43 -7.03
CA LEU A 133 -2.19 -8.20 -5.66
C LEU A 133 -1.15 -8.79 -4.69
N ARG A 134 -0.33 -7.93 -4.08
CA ARG A 134 0.72 -8.34 -3.13
C ARG A 134 0.46 -7.85 -1.71
N LYS A 135 1.06 -8.52 -0.72
CA LYS A 135 1.04 -8.05 0.68
C LYS A 135 1.83 -6.75 0.78
N ILE A 136 1.37 -5.82 1.63
CA ILE A 136 2.28 -4.80 2.16
C ILE A 136 3.16 -5.52 3.19
N GLU A 137 4.36 -5.88 2.79
CA GLU A 137 5.42 -6.30 3.69
C GLU A 137 6.13 -5.03 4.13
N LEU A 138 5.77 -4.51 5.30
CA LEU A 138 6.38 -3.30 5.88
C LEU A 138 7.90 -3.45 6.15
N ASP A 139 8.42 -4.67 6.07
CA ASP A 139 9.83 -5.02 6.23
C ASP A 139 10.60 -5.14 4.91
N ARG A 140 9.94 -4.99 3.76
CA ARG A 140 10.65 -4.87 2.48
C ARG A 140 11.45 -3.59 2.47
N ARG A 141 12.77 -3.76 2.37
CA ARG A 141 13.70 -2.64 2.44
C ARG A 141 13.60 -1.77 1.20
N ASP A 142 13.44 -2.33 0.01
CA ASP A 142 13.56 -1.56 -1.23
C ASP A 142 12.20 -1.24 -1.88
N ASP A 143 11.12 -1.23 -1.09
CA ASP A 143 9.75 -1.05 -1.59
C ASP A 143 9.44 0.44 -1.85
N ILE A 144 8.88 0.76 -3.02
CA ILE A 144 8.32 2.08 -3.32
C ILE A 144 6.87 1.87 -3.71
N ARG A 145 5.93 2.38 -2.92
CA ARG A 145 4.52 2.06 -3.12
C ARG A 145 3.59 3.24 -2.90
N VAL A 146 2.67 3.44 -3.83
CA VAL A 146 1.56 4.39 -3.65
C VAL A 146 0.29 3.61 -3.32
N ALA A 147 -0.33 3.92 -2.19
CA ALA A 147 -1.64 3.40 -1.83
C ALA A 147 -2.69 4.50 -1.93
N LEU A 148 -3.87 4.13 -2.44
CA LEU A 148 -4.97 5.04 -2.76
C LEU A 148 -6.23 4.53 -2.07
N SER A 149 -7.06 5.42 -1.53
CA SER A 149 -8.23 5.01 -0.76
C SER A 149 -9.37 6.02 -0.77
N ASN A 150 -10.60 5.55 -0.56
CA ASN A 150 -11.77 6.40 -0.29
C ASN A 150 -12.15 6.50 1.20
N SER A 151 -11.52 5.70 2.07
CA SER A 151 -11.80 5.68 3.51
C SER A 151 -10.53 5.96 4.30
N ALA A 152 -10.69 6.42 5.54
CA ALA A 152 -9.54 6.69 6.43
C ALA A 152 -8.82 5.42 6.90
N GLN A 153 -9.42 4.24 6.69
CA GLN A 153 -8.95 2.98 7.28
C GLN A 153 -8.43 1.98 6.25
N GLU A 154 -8.77 2.14 4.97
CA GLU A 154 -8.52 1.09 3.98
C GLU A 154 -7.73 1.61 2.78
N PHE A 155 -7.16 0.71 1.96
CA PHE A 155 -6.59 1.06 0.66
C PHE A 155 -7.33 0.30 -0.43
N GLU A 156 -7.81 1.03 -1.42
CA GLU A 156 -8.54 0.49 -2.56
C GLU A 156 -7.60 0.03 -3.68
N ARG A 157 -6.53 0.80 -3.92
CA ARG A 157 -5.50 0.46 -4.90
C ARG A 157 -4.11 0.66 -4.33
N GLN A 158 -3.18 -0.12 -4.85
CA GLN A 158 -1.76 -0.02 -4.57
C GLN A 158 -1.00 -0.11 -5.89
N LEU A 159 0.02 0.72 -6.02
CA LEU A 159 0.87 0.85 -7.19
C LEU A 159 2.30 0.58 -6.72
N ASP A 160 2.98 -0.35 -7.40
CA ASP A 160 4.33 -0.78 -7.05
C ASP A 160 5.33 -0.13 -7.99
N PHE A 161 6.18 0.72 -7.45
CA PHE A 161 7.23 1.47 -8.14
C PHE A 161 8.62 0.92 -7.80
N SER A 162 8.73 -0.23 -7.13
CA SER A 162 10.02 -0.74 -6.65
C SER A 162 11.04 -0.95 -7.79
N ASP A 163 10.57 -1.24 -9.00
CA ASP A 163 11.41 -1.41 -10.19
C ASP A 163 12.14 -0.12 -10.62
N SER A 164 11.68 1.06 -10.18
CA SER A 164 12.35 2.33 -10.49
C SER A 164 13.59 2.57 -9.64
N GLU A 165 13.70 1.88 -8.50
CA GLU A 165 14.67 2.14 -7.43
C GLU A 165 14.76 3.62 -6.99
N GLY A 166 13.73 4.44 -7.27
CA GLY A 166 13.76 5.88 -7.01
C GLY A 166 14.55 6.71 -8.02
N ARG A 167 14.97 6.12 -9.15
CA ARG A 167 15.91 6.70 -10.12
C ARG A 167 15.29 7.11 -11.45
N GLN A 168 14.03 6.76 -11.69
CA GLN A 168 13.35 7.05 -12.96
C GLN A 168 11.93 7.54 -12.72
N GLU A 169 11.46 8.44 -13.59
CA GLU A 169 10.05 8.82 -13.61
C GLU A 169 9.23 7.63 -14.13
N GLN A 170 8.63 6.89 -13.22
CA GLN A 170 7.69 5.83 -13.57
C GLN A 170 6.25 6.33 -13.44
N ARG A 171 5.42 5.96 -14.42
CA ARG A 171 3.99 6.29 -14.46
C ARG A 171 3.19 5.00 -14.37
N GLN A 172 2.15 5.01 -13.53
CA GLN A 172 1.20 3.92 -13.45
C GLN A 172 -0.23 4.42 -13.61
N SER A 173 -0.98 3.74 -14.46
CA SER A 173 -2.41 3.97 -14.60
C SER A 173 -3.14 3.40 -13.40
N VAL A 174 -4.09 4.18 -12.89
CA VAL A 174 -4.82 3.90 -11.65
C VAL A 174 -6.28 3.59 -11.95
N GLY A 175 -7.03 4.61 -12.35
CA GLY A 175 -8.48 4.60 -12.55
C GLY A 175 -9.27 4.44 -11.25
N GLY A 176 -10.08 5.46 -10.94
CA GLY A 176 -11.04 5.46 -9.83
C GLY A 176 -11.10 6.79 -9.09
N THR A 177 -12.13 6.98 -8.28
CA THR A 177 -12.25 8.13 -7.37
C THR A 177 -11.62 7.80 -6.03
N PHE A 178 -10.81 8.71 -5.48
CA PHE A 178 -10.07 8.54 -4.22
C PHE A 178 -10.14 9.80 -3.35
N THR A 179 -10.09 9.63 -2.04
CA THR A 179 -10.03 10.72 -1.05
C THR A 179 -8.67 10.85 -0.38
N HIS A 180 -7.88 9.77 -0.35
CA HIS A 180 -6.56 9.78 0.23
C HIS A 180 -5.52 9.06 -0.64
N VAL A 181 -4.27 9.51 -0.51
CA VAL A 181 -3.10 8.91 -1.12
C VAL A 181 -2.00 8.76 -0.07
N GLU A 182 -1.20 7.71 -0.15
CA GLU A 182 -0.08 7.47 0.76
C GLU A 182 1.09 6.90 -0.03
N LEU A 183 2.28 7.48 0.16
CA LEU A 183 3.51 6.92 -0.37
C LEU A 183 4.19 6.17 0.77
N PHE A 184 4.63 4.96 0.50
CA PHE A 184 5.51 4.16 1.35
C PHE A 184 6.87 4.10 0.66
N VAL A 185 7.92 4.47 1.38
CA VAL A 185 9.31 4.32 0.94
C VAL A 185 10.02 3.41 1.93
N GLY A 186 10.42 2.24 1.47
CA GLY A 186 11.13 1.25 2.25
C GLY A 186 12.51 1.77 2.68
N PRO A 187 13.06 1.30 3.82
CA PRO A 187 14.30 1.82 4.40
C PRO A 187 15.59 1.54 3.61
N GLY A 188 15.54 0.68 2.59
CA GLY A 188 16.63 0.37 1.67
C GLY A 188 16.58 1.14 0.35
N VAL A 189 15.49 1.87 0.08
CA VAL A 189 15.43 2.81 -1.06
C VAL A 189 16.46 3.92 -0.84
N GLU A 190 17.36 4.12 -1.80
CA GLU A 190 18.44 5.11 -1.70
C GLU A 190 17.89 6.54 -1.50
N ASN A 191 16.83 6.88 -2.22
CA ASN A 191 16.18 8.18 -2.15
C ASN A 191 14.99 8.21 -1.18
N GLN A 192 15.28 8.37 0.11
CA GLN A 192 14.24 8.53 1.15
C GLN A 192 13.40 9.83 1.03
N ALA A 193 13.82 10.77 0.18
CA ALA A 193 13.12 12.03 -0.04
C ALA A 193 12.13 11.99 -1.21
N LEU A 194 11.91 10.80 -1.80
CA LEU A 194 11.05 10.56 -2.95
C LEU A 194 9.67 11.21 -2.81
N ARG A 195 9.15 11.70 -3.95
CA ARG A 195 7.83 12.32 -4.04
C ARG A 195 7.07 11.75 -5.23
N CYS A 196 5.76 11.65 -5.10
CA CYS A 196 4.85 11.29 -6.17
C CYS A 196 3.91 12.45 -6.49
N LYS A 197 3.36 12.43 -7.70
CA LYS A 197 2.22 13.24 -8.17
C LYS A 197 1.05 12.31 -8.45
N ALA A 198 -0.14 12.76 -8.09
CA ALA A 198 -1.39 12.15 -8.54
C ALA A 198 -1.99 13.04 -9.63
N LEU A 199 -2.47 12.44 -10.72
CA LEU A 199 -3.03 13.14 -11.86
C LEU A 199 -4.49 12.73 -12.10
N ASN A 200 -5.25 13.65 -12.69
CA ASN A 200 -6.60 13.47 -13.20
C ASN A 200 -6.70 14.11 -14.59
N GLY A 201 -6.76 13.31 -15.65
CA GLY A 201 -6.78 13.82 -17.02
C GLY A 201 -5.55 14.66 -17.34
N GLY A 202 -4.40 14.32 -16.76
CA GLY A 202 -3.15 15.09 -16.86
C GLY A 202 -3.06 16.33 -15.95
N GLN A 203 -4.11 16.66 -15.19
CA GLN A 203 -4.08 17.76 -14.22
C GLN A 203 -3.60 17.25 -12.85
N VAL A 204 -2.76 18.03 -12.17
CA VAL A 204 -2.24 17.65 -10.84
C VAL A 204 -3.31 17.77 -9.77
N VAL A 205 -3.52 16.68 -9.03
CA VAL A 205 -4.41 16.64 -7.86
C VAL A 205 -3.72 17.29 -6.66
N LEU A 206 -4.39 18.24 -6.01
CA LEU A 206 -3.89 18.94 -4.84
C LEU A 206 -4.16 18.16 -3.56
N LEU A 207 -3.15 18.07 -2.70
CA LEU A 207 -3.15 17.23 -1.51
C LEU A 207 -2.84 18.02 -0.23
N ASN A 208 -3.44 17.57 0.87
CA ASN A 208 -3.34 18.14 2.21
C ASN A 208 -2.78 17.11 3.19
N ARG A 209 -1.84 17.50 4.05
CA ARG A 209 -1.40 16.70 5.22
C ARG A 209 -0.90 17.59 6.35
N GLY A 210 -1.63 17.59 7.47
CA GLY A 210 -1.35 18.50 8.58
C GLY A 210 -1.33 19.96 8.11
N VAL A 211 -0.23 20.66 8.39
CA VAL A 211 -0.01 22.06 7.96
C VAL A 211 0.34 22.21 6.47
N ASN A 212 0.64 21.12 5.78
CA ASN A 212 0.97 21.15 4.36
C ASN A 212 -0.31 21.11 3.52
N LEU A 213 -0.80 22.27 3.13
CA LEU A 213 -2.01 22.41 2.31
C LEU A 213 -1.68 22.61 0.83
N ASN A 214 -2.57 22.12 -0.04
CA ASN A 214 -2.57 22.32 -1.49
C ASN A 214 -1.23 21.96 -2.16
N LYS A 215 -0.61 20.86 -1.74
CA LYS A 215 0.63 20.39 -2.33
C LYS A 215 0.36 19.66 -3.63
N GLN A 216 1.17 19.96 -4.64
CA GLN A 216 1.16 19.28 -5.94
C GLN A 216 1.88 17.92 -5.90
N THR A 217 2.63 17.65 -4.83
CA THR A 217 3.43 16.43 -4.67
C THR A 217 3.26 15.90 -3.26
N PHE A 218 3.26 14.58 -3.09
CA PHE A 218 3.19 13.93 -1.80
C PHE A 218 4.40 13.02 -1.59
N GLY A 219 4.82 12.86 -0.34
CA GLY A 219 5.88 11.93 0.03
C GLY A 219 5.49 11.16 1.27
N ASP A 220 6.23 10.08 1.57
CA ASP A 220 6.01 9.26 2.76
C ASP A 220 6.18 10.13 4.01
N GLY A 221 7.42 10.52 4.34
CA GLY A 221 7.71 11.38 5.48
C GLY A 221 7.16 10.84 6.81
N GLY A 222 6.78 9.56 6.92
CA GLY A 222 6.38 8.88 8.15
C GLY A 222 5.15 9.45 8.85
N ASN A 223 4.36 10.31 8.19
CA ASN A 223 3.23 11.03 8.78
C ASN A 223 1.87 10.53 8.28
N GLY A 224 1.84 9.36 7.64
CA GLY A 224 0.64 8.75 7.12
C GLY A 224 0.06 9.43 5.88
N ARG A 225 -1.22 9.16 5.65
CA ARG A 225 -1.99 9.55 4.46
C ARG A 225 -2.04 11.06 4.19
N TRP A 226 -2.07 11.39 2.92
CA TRP A 226 -2.47 12.69 2.39
C TRP A 226 -3.94 12.66 1.97
N THR A 227 -4.65 13.76 2.16
CA THR A 227 -6.07 13.91 1.79
C THR A 227 -6.19 14.80 0.55
N VAL A 228 -7.06 14.44 -0.38
CA VAL A 228 -7.35 15.27 -1.56
C VAL A 228 -8.06 16.56 -1.14
N ALA A 229 -7.50 17.72 -1.52
CA ALA A 229 -7.90 19.01 -0.99
C ALA A 229 -9.34 19.42 -1.34
N GLY A 230 -9.87 18.94 -2.47
CA GLY A 230 -11.24 19.17 -2.93
C GLY A 230 -12.25 18.07 -2.58
N GLY A 231 -11.85 17.06 -1.80
CA GLY A 231 -12.65 15.86 -1.56
C GLY A 231 -12.41 14.75 -2.59
N PRO A 232 -13.30 13.74 -2.66
CA PRO A 232 -13.14 12.60 -3.56
C PRO A 232 -12.91 13.07 -5.00
N THR A 233 -11.79 12.65 -5.61
CA THR A 233 -11.40 13.07 -6.96
C THR A 233 -10.95 11.85 -7.76
N GLU A 234 -11.28 11.82 -9.05
CA GLU A 234 -10.77 10.80 -9.96
C GLU A 234 -9.25 10.90 -10.06
N ILE A 235 -8.54 9.77 -9.95
CA ILE A 235 -7.12 9.66 -10.19
C ILE A 235 -6.94 8.60 -11.27
N ASP A 236 -6.43 9.01 -12.42
CA ASP A 236 -6.20 8.14 -13.58
C ASP A 236 -4.73 7.74 -13.73
N GLU A 237 -3.81 8.53 -13.16
CA GLU A 237 -2.37 8.26 -13.17
C GLU A 237 -1.69 8.69 -11.86
N ALA A 238 -0.68 7.91 -11.44
CA ALA A 238 0.30 8.34 -10.45
C ALA A 238 1.70 8.29 -11.03
N THR A 239 2.49 9.32 -10.73
CA THR A 239 3.84 9.49 -11.26
C THR A 239 4.82 9.60 -10.11
N GLU A 240 5.84 8.76 -10.13
CA GLU A 240 7.01 8.90 -9.27
C GLU A 240 7.93 9.99 -9.81
N MET A 241 8.42 10.88 -8.94
CA MET A 241 9.40 11.88 -9.31
C MET A 241 10.65 11.77 -8.46
N GLU A 242 11.78 11.80 -9.14
CA GLU A 242 13.05 12.08 -8.52
C GLU A 242 12.99 13.47 -7.85
N THR A 243 13.68 13.59 -6.72
CA THR A 243 13.61 14.73 -5.82
C THR A 243 13.74 16.03 -6.58
N ILE A 244 12.76 16.94 -6.45
CA ILE A 244 12.91 18.32 -6.92
C ILE A 244 14.09 18.89 -6.14
N SER A 245 15.26 18.95 -6.78
CA SER A 245 16.44 19.61 -6.23
C SER A 245 16.01 21.01 -5.82
N THR A 246 16.01 21.28 -4.52
CA THR A 246 15.64 22.57 -3.92
C THR A 246 16.62 23.69 -4.29
N ARG A 247 17.53 23.46 -5.25
CA ARG A 247 18.41 24.47 -5.83
C ARG A 247 17.78 25.33 -6.92
N SER A 248 16.53 25.08 -7.30
CA SER A 248 15.77 26.05 -8.10
C SER A 248 15.04 27.02 -7.16
N PRO A 249 15.40 28.31 -7.11
CA PRO A 249 14.70 29.26 -6.27
C PRO A 249 13.24 29.32 -6.72
N ILE A 250 12.34 29.12 -5.75
CA ILE A 250 10.90 29.29 -5.91
C ILE A 250 10.68 30.71 -6.43
N GLN A 251 10.37 30.86 -7.71
CA GLN A 251 9.90 32.13 -8.25
C GLN A 251 8.44 32.29 -7.82
N TYR A 252 8.23 33.10 -6.79
CA TYR A 252 6.93 33.62 -6.46
C TYR A 252 6.49 34.57 -7.57
N TYR A 253 5.52 34.14 -8.40
CA TYR A 253 4.78 35.06 -9.24
C TYR A 253 3.76 35.80 -8.37
N SER A 254 4.13 36.99 -7.87
CA SER A 254 3.15 37.96 -7.39
C SER A 254 2.70 38.83 -8.56
N GLY A 255 1.43 38.73 -8.93
CA GLY A 255 0.82 39.60 -9.93
C GLY A 255 0.79 41.06 -9.47
N SER A 256 1.76 41.84 -9.93
CA SER A 256 1.59 43.23 -10.34
C SER A 256 2.87 43.61 -11.09
N GLY A 257 2.72 44.01 -12.35
CA GLY A 257 3.86 44.28 -13.21
C GLY A 257 4.69 45.44 -12.67
N GLN A 258 5.89 45.15 -12.20
CA GLN A 258 7.11 45.93 -12.43
C GLN A 258 8.34 45.02 -12.30
N VAL A 259 9.19 45.06 -13.32
CA VAL A 259 10.46 44.31 -13.38
C VAL A 259 11.46 45.00 -12.45
N ASN A 260 11.77 44.38 -11.30
CA ASN A 260 12.91 44.80 -10.48
C ASN A 260 14.07 43.82 -10.62
N ARG A 261 15.24 44.40 -10.93
CA ARG A 261 16.54 43.72 -11.12
C ARG A 261 16.98 43.00 -9.83
N PRO A 262 17.78 41.93 -9.92
CA PRO A 262 18.27 41.22 -8.74
C PRO A 262 19.19 42.11 -7.91
N ILE A 263 18.79 42.36 -6.66
CA ILE A 263 19.64 42.95 -5.63
C ILE A 263 20.44 41.81 -5.00
N ALA A 264 21.76 41.97 -4.97
CA ALA A 264 22.69 41.03 -4.36
C ALA A 264 22.40 40.82 -2.87
N GLN A 265 22.58 39.58 -2.41
CA GLN A 265 22.57 39.20 -1.00
C GLN A 265 23.47 40.15 -0.19
N ASN A 266 22.85 40.90 0.70
CA ASN A 266 23.55 41.60 1.76
C ASN A 266 23.07 41.00 3.08
N ASP A 267 23.96 40.24 3.72
CA ASP A 267 23.82 39.78 5.10
C ASP A 267 23.82 41.00 6.03
N GLN A 268 22.64 41.52 6.39
CA GLN A 268 22.48 42.39 7.55
C GLN A 268 21.15 42.14 8.27
N CYS A 269 21.26 41.65 9.51
CA CYS A 269 20.22 41.75 10.51
C CYS A 269 19.96 43.22 10.82
N THR A 270 18.83 43.77 10.38
CA THR A 270 18.36 45.09 10.82
C THR A 270 17.18 44.94 11.78
N SER A 271 17.43 45.34 13.02
CA SER A 271 16.50 45.48 14.14
C SER A 271 15.42 46.53 13.89
N TRP A 272 14.19 46.26 14.31
CA TRP A 272 13.16 47.27 14.59
C TRP A 272 12.79 47.23 16.09
N PRO A 273 12.34 48.36 16.68
CA PRO A 273 12.40 48.58 18.12
C PRO A 273 11.05 48.33 18.79
N PHE A 274 10.94 47.34 19.69
CA PHE A 274 10.02 47.36 20.83
C PHE A 274 10.59 46.52 21.99
N PRO A 275 10.29 46.87 23.25
CA PRO A 275 11.08 46.41 24.39
C PRO A 275 10.59 45.07 24.98
N SER A 276 11.59 44.34 25.49
CA SER A 276 11.56 43.36 26.59
C SER A 276 10.62 42.16 26.46
N PHE A 277 11.17 40.99 26.12
CA PHE A 277 11.34 39.84 27.03
C PHE A 277 12.47 38.93 26.48
N ALA A 278 13.18 38.28 27.40
CA ALA A 278 14.53 37.74 27.23
C ALA A 278 14.71 36.64 26.17
N HIS A 279 15.79 36.75 25.39
CA HIS A 279 16.37 35.67 24.58
C HIS A 279 17.79 35.35 25.07
N THR A 280 18.05 34.08 25.34
CA THR A 280 19.40 33.51 25.42
C THR A 280 19.64 32.69 24.15
N ASP A 281 20.48 33.27 23.30
CA ASP A 281 21.50 32.69 22.42
C ASP A 281 21.15 31.61 21.38
N CYS A 282 21.07 32.08 20.14
CA CYS A 282 21.66 31.41 18.99
C CYS A 282 23.20 31.54 19.06
N LEU A 283 23.94 30.43 19.05
CA LEU A 283 25.37 30.47 18.65
C LEU A 283 25.72 29.37 17.64
N PRO A 284 26.49 29.72 16.60
CA PRO A 284 26.95 28.81 15.55
C PRO A 284 28.28 28.12 15.92
N ASN A 285 28.51 26.98 15.26
CA ASN A 285 29.77 26.24 15.22
C ASN A 285 31.01 27.13 14.96
N LYS A 286 32.07 26.97 15.77
CA LYS A 286 33.47 27.02 15.31
C LYS A 286 34.41 26.29 16.27
N LEU A 287 35.09 25.28 15.71
CA LEU A 287 36.44 24.76 15.97
C LEU A 287 37.27 25.39 17.10
N LEU A 288 37.79 24.54 18.00
CA LEU A 288 39.19 24.60 18.45
C LEU A 288 39.66 23.29 19.09
N ASP A 289 40.73 22.74 18.51
CA ASP A 289 41.62 21.72 19.07
C ASP A 289 42.23 22.15 20.42
N LYS A 290 42.27 21.23 21.40
CA LYS A 290 43.51 20.69 22.04
C LYS A 290 43.18 19.88 23.33
N MET A 291 43.67 18.64 23.30
CA MET A 291 43.92 17.58 24.32
C MET A 291 44.26 18.03 25.78
N PRO A 292 44.19 17.16 26.84
CA PRO A 292 44.68 15.76 26.81
C PRO A 292 43.97 14.66 27.64
N ARG A 293 44.42 13.44 27.29
CA ARG A 293 44.28 12.08 27.87
C ARG A 293 43.99 11.99 29.38
N THR A 294 43.10 11.07 29.74
CA THR A 294 43.38 10.09 30.81
C THR A 294 42.74 8.74 30.48
N ALA A 295 43.54 7.67 30.61
CA ALA A 295 43.14 6.29 30.41
C ALA A 295 42.42 5.73 31.64
N ARG A 296 41.49 4.78 31.43
CA ARG A 296 41.26 3.67 32.36
C ARG A 296 40.72 2.44 31.62
N THR A 297 41.56 1.41 31.67
CA THR A 297 41.31 0.00 31.41
C THR A 297 40.28 -0.59 32.37
N SER A 298 39.42 -1.48 31.89
CA SER A 298 39.06 -2.71 32.61
C SER A 298 38.64 -3.80 31.62
N THR A 299 39.45 -4.85 31.59
CA THR A 299 39.25 -6.16 30.96
C THR A 299 38.25 -6.98 31.79
N GLU A 300 37.82 -8.12 31.20
CA GLU A 300 37.37 -9.38 31.84
C GLU A 300 35.86 -9.51 32.21
N GLN A 301 35.13 -10.61 31.95
CA GLN A 301 35.42 -11.96 31.43
C GLN A 301 34.23 -12.50 30.61
N ILE A 302 34.54 -13.33 29.61
CA ILE A 302 33.66 -14.36 29.05
C ILE A 302 33.87 -15.64 29.89
N LYS A 303 32.79 -16.33 30.24
CA LYS A 303 32.82 -17.75 30.63
C LYS A 303 31.86 -18.54 29.74
N LEU A 304 32.38 -19.68 29.31
CA LEU A 304 31.76 -20.78 28.55
C LEU A 304 30.45 -21.26 29.17
#